data_AF-A0A4R3T8G4-F1
#
_entry.id   AF-A0A4R3T8G4-F1
#
_cell.length_a   1.000
_cell.length_b   1.000
_cell.length_c   1.000
_cell.angle_alpha   90.00
_cell.angle_beta   90.00
_cell.angle_gamma   90.00
#
_symmetry.space_group_name_H-M   'P 1'
#
loop_
_entity.id
_entity.type
_entity.pdbx_description
1 polymer ?
#
loop_
_entity_poly.entity_id
_entity_poly.type
_entity_poly.pdbx_seq_one_letter_code
_entity_poly.pdbx_strand_id
1 'polypeptide(L)'
;MKKVKSYTGIWNVEKVLYSINDFNLPFPITFSQMAWFVLTEFVIILFADLPPLNLIEGAFLKYFGIPVALTWFMSQKTFDGKKPYSFLKSMATYAMRPKTTYAGKAVKLHNQKCNESITAVRSEIYVPDTIH
;
A
#
# COMPACT_ATOMS: atom_id res chain seq x y z
N MET A 1 17.69 -19.81 6.73
CA MET A 1 16.38 -20.00 7.39
C MET A 1 15.37 -20.51 6.37
N LYS A 2 14.68 -21.64 6.62
CA LYS A 2 13.62 -22.12 5.72
C LYS A 2 12.39 -21.21 5.86
N LYS A 3 11.90 -20.65 4.75
CA LYS A 3 10.70 -19.80 4.75
C LYS A 3 9.48 -20.68 5.07
N VAL A 4 8.79 -20.37 6.16
CA VAL A 4 7.47 -20.95 6.47
C VAL A 4 6.50 -20.48 5.38
N LYS A 5 5.82 -21.42 4.71
CA LYS A 5 4.83 -21.09 3.68
C LYS A 5 3.55 -20.60 4.38
N SER A 6 3.23 -19.32 4.22
CA SER A 6 1.95 -18.75 4.65
C SER A 6 0.90 -18.97 3.56
N TYR A 7 -0.16 -19.72 3.88
CA TYR A 7 -1.28 -20.02 2.98
C TYR A 7 -2.38 -18.94 3.04
N THR A 8 -2.24 -17.94 3.91
CA THR A 8 -3.23 -16.87 4.12
C THR A 8 -3.49 -16.04 2.85
N GLY A 9 -2.51 -15.96 1.94
CA GLY A 9 -2.62 -15.20 0.69
C GLY A 9 -3.41 -15.88 -0.43
N ILE A 10 -3.69 -17.19 -0.35
CA ILE A 10 -4.33 -17.95 -1.45
C ILE A 10 -5.73 -17.43 -1.77
N TRP A 11 -6.46 -17.01 -0.74
CA TRP A 11 -7.81 -16.48 -0.88
C TRP A 11 -7.84 -14.97 -1.16
N ASN A 12 -6.69 -14.30 -1.17
CA ASN A 12 -6.58 -12.86 -1.44
C ASN A 12 -6.45 -12.58 -2.93
N VAL A 13 -7.41 -13.08 -3.71
CA VAL A 13 -7.46 -12.87 -5.16
C VAL A 13 -8.26 -11.61 -5.44
N GLU A 14 -7.66 -10.71 -6.23
CA GLU A 14 -8.33 -9.49 -6.64
C GLU A 14 -9.39 -9.82 -7.70
N LYS A 15 -10.57 -9.22 -7.57
CA LYS A 15 -11.62 -9.38 -8.57
C LYS A 15 -11.22 -8.60 -9.82
N VAL A 16 -11.35 -9.25 -10.97
CA VAL A 16 -10.99 -8.73 -12.29
C VAL A 16 -12.21 -8.81 -13.20
N LEU A 17 -12.42 -7.75 -13.97
CA LEU A 17 -13.50 -7.61 -14.92
C LEU A 17 -12.96 -7.77 -16.34
N TYR A 18 -13.56 -8.68 -17.10
CA TYR A 18 -13.18 -8.98 -18.48
C TYR A 18 -14.21 -8.49 -19.50
N SER A 19 -15.48 -8.41 -19.09
CA SER A 19 -16.59 -7.92 -19.90
C SER A 19 -17.54 -7.09 -19.06
N ILE A 20 -18.22 -6.14 -19.69
CA ILE A 20 -19.38 -5.43 -19.14
C ILE A 20 -20.56 -5.77 -20.04
N ASN A 21 -21.52 -6.52 -19.49
CA ASN A 21 -22.62 -7.10 -20.26
C ASN A 21 -22.05 -7.89 -21.47
N ASP A 22 -22.32 -7.44 -22.70
CA ASP A 22 -21.86 -8.06 -23.94
C ASP A 22 -20.56 -7.45 -24.51
N PHE A 23 -20.04 -6.38 -23.88
CA PHE A 23 -18.81 -5.74 -24.33
C PHE A 23 -17.60 -6.38 -23.67
N ASN A 24 -16.75 -7.04 -24.47
CA ASN A 24 -15.45 -7.54 -24.01
C ASN A 24 -14.46 -6.38 -23.92
N LEU A 25 -13.83 -6.20 -22.76
CA LEU A 25 -12.81 -5.18 -22.62
C LEU A 25 -11.54 -5.61 -23.37
N PRO A 26 -10.85 -4.67 -24.03
CA PRO A 26 -9.59 -4.97 -24.73
C PRO A 26 -8.48 -5.43 -23.77
N PHE A 27 -8.60 -5.11 -22.49
CA PHE A 27 -7.73 -5.57 -21.42
C PHE A 27 -8.55 -5.79 -20.15
N PRO A 28 -8.17 -6.75 -19.29
CA PRO A 28 -8.82 -6.95 -18.01
C PRO A 28 -8.57 -5.76 -17.07
N ILE A 29 -9.62 -5.31 -16.38
CA ILE A 29 -9.53 -4.21 -15.41
C ILE A 29 -9.87 -4.74 -14.01
N THR A 30 -9.07 -4.40 -13.00
CA THR A 30 -9.38 -4.77 -11.62
C THR A 30 -10.33 -3.77 -10.98
N PHE A 31 -11.13 -4.21 -10.00
CA PHE A 31 -12.01 -3.28 -9.26
C PHE A 31 -11.21 -2.19 -8.51
N SER A 32 -9.98 -2.49 -8.08
CA SER A 32 -9.13 -1.51 -7.43
C SER A 32 -8.62 -0.44 -8.40
N GLN A 33 -8.23 -0.82 -9.63
CA GLN A 33 -7.86 0.13 -10.68
C GLN A 33 -9.03 1.07 -11.01
N MET A 34 -10.23 0.52 -11.16
CA MET A 34 -11.44 1.33 -11.40
C MET A 34 -11.73 2.29 -10.25
N ALA A 35 -11.63 1.83 -8.99
CA ALA A 35 -11.83 2.68 -7.83
C ALA A 35 -10.81 3.82 -7.75
N TRP A 36 -9.53 3.54 -8.03
CA TRP A 36 -8.49 4.57 -8.09
C TRP A 36 -8.73 5.55 -9.24
N PHE A 37 -9.27 5.09 -10.36
CA PHE A 37 -9.54 5.94 -11.52
C PHE A 37 -10.63 6.95 -11.18
N VAL A 38 -11.77 6.46 -10.69
CA VAL A 38 -12.89 7.31 -10.27
C VAL A 38 -12.48 8.26 -9.15
N LEU A 39 -11.71 7.79 -8.16
CA LEU A 39 -11.24 8.63 -7.07
C LEU A 39 -10.30 9.74 -7.56
N THR A 40 -9.35 9.42 -8.45
CA THR A 40 -8.41 10.41 -8.97
C THR A 40 -9.09 11.42 -9.89
N GLU A 41 -10.00 10.96 -10.75
CA GLU A 41 -10.82 11.85 -11.58
C GLU A 41 -11.65 12.81 -10.72
N PHE A 42 -12.33 12.30 -9.69
CA PHE A 42 -13.10 13.11 -8.76
C PHE A 42 -12.23 14.17 -8.06
N VAL A 43 -11.01 13.81 -7.63
CA VAL A 43 -10.05 14.76 -7.05
C VAL A 43 -9.61 15.81 -8.09
N ILE A 44 -9.34 15.42 -9.34
CA ILE A 44 -8.94 16.39 -10.37
C ILE A 44 -10.08 17.38 -10.66
N ILE A 45 -11.34 16.93 -10.68
CA ILE A 45 -12.49 17.81 -10.87
C ILE A 45 -12.63 18.79 -9.69
N LEU A 46 -12.52 18.30 -8.45
CA LEU A 46 -12.61 19.15 -7.26
C LEU A 46 -11.48 20.17 -7.16
N PHE A 47 -10.27 19.82 -7.59
CA PHE A 47 -9.08 20.66 -7.52
C PHE A 47 -8.72 21.28 -8.88
N ALA A 48 -9.66 21.34 -9.83
CA ALA A 48 -9.39 21.72 -11.22
C ALA A 48 -8.85 23.15 -11.38
N ASP A 49 -9.26 24.05 -10.49
CA ASP A 49 -8.91 25.48 -10.51
C ASP A 49 -7.61 25.80 -9.75
N LEU A 50 -7.06 24.83 -9.02
CA LEU A 50 -5.84 25.02 -8.25
C LEU A 50 -4.60 24.83 -9.13
N PRO A 51 -3.61 25.74 -9.09
CA PRO A 51 -2.32 25.49 -9.72
C PRO A 51 -1.64 24.31 -9.01
N PRO A 52 -1.00 23.34 -9.70
CA PRO A 52 -0.61 23.28 -11.12
C PRO A 52 -1.63 22.66 -12.09
N LEU A 53 -2.79 22.17 -11.62
CA LEU A 53 -3.80 21.49 -12.47
C LEU A 53 -4.53 22.46 -13.43
N ASN A 54 -4.64 23.73 -13.06
CA ASN A 54 -5.21 24.78 -13.90
C ASN A 54 -4.31 25.15 -15.10
N LEU A 55 -3.00 24.87 -15.01
CA LEU A 55 -2.03 25.20 -16.06
C LEU A 55 -2.06 24.20 -17.24
N ILE A 56 -2.81 23.10 -17.11
CA ILE A 56 -2.89 22.05 -18.13
C ILE A 56 -4.11 22.32 -19.00
N GLU A 57 -3.89 22.87 -20.19
CA GLU A 57 -4.95 23.22 -21.15
C GLU A 57 -5.59 21.98 -21.81
N GLY A 58 -4.87 20.86 -21.87
CA GLY A 58 -5.36 19.63 -22.50
C GLY A 58 -6.40 18.90 -21.65
N ALA A 59 -7.69 19.00 -22.00
CA ALA A 59 -8.77 18.30 -21.30
C ALA A 59 -8.57 16.77 -21.25
N PHE A 60 -8.16 16.15 -22.37
CA PHE A 60 -7.88 14.72 -22.41
C PHE A 60 -6.71 14.33 -21.49
N LEU A 61 -5.61 15.10 -21.51
CA LEU A 61 -4.46 14.81 -20.66
C LEU A 61 -4.81 15.01 -19.18
N LYS A 62 -5.56 16.07 -18.86
CA LYS A 62 -5.96 16.43 -17.50
C LYS A 62 -6.89 15.39 -16.88
N TYR A 63 -7.97 15.03 -17.57
CA TYR A 63 -9.02 14.18 -17.00
C TYR A 63 -8.88 12.70 -17.34
N PHE A 64 -8.14 12.33 -18.38
CA PHE A 64 -7.90 10.93 -18.72
C PHE A 64 -6.44 10.53 -18.50
N GLY A 65 -5.49 11.30 -19.00
CA GLY A 65 -4.06 10.98 -18.90
C GLY A 65 -3.55 10.89 -17.46
N ILE A 66 -3.79 11.91 -16.64
CA ILE A 66 -3.33 11.94 -15.24
C ILE A 66 -3.98 10.83 -14.41
N PRO A 67 -5.32 10.61 -14.46
CA PRO A 67 -5.94 9.47 -13.79
C PRO A 67 -5.42 8.11 -14.24
N VAL A 68 -5.23 7.88 -15.55
CA VAL A 68 -4.66 6.62 -16.04
C VAL A 68 -3.23 6.42 -15.53
N ALA A 69 -2.40 7.46 -15.55
CA ALA A 69 -1.03 7.37 -15.03
C ALA A 69 -1.01 7.07 -13.52
N LEU A 70 -1.86 7.73 -12.74
CA LEU A 70 -1.96 7.53 -11.30
C LEU A 70 -2.50 6.13 -10.94
N THR A 71 -3.54 5.67 -11.65
CA THR A 71 -4.09 4.33 -11.43
C THR A 71 -3.09 3.24 -11.76
N TRP A 72 -2.36 3.38 -12.86
CA TRP A 72 -1.27 2.49 -13.23
C TRP A 72 -0.17 2.47 -12.15
N PHE A 73 0.24 3.66 -11.66
CA PHE A 73 1.22 3.77 -10.58
C PHE A 73 0.75 3.09 -9.29
N MET A 74 -0.49 3.34 -8.86
CA MET A 74 -1.07 2.71 -7.68
C MET A 74 -1.23 1.19 -7.85
N SER A 75 -1.47 0.72 -9.08
CA SER A 75 -1.59 -0.72 -9.35
C SER A 75 -0.25 -1.46 -9.21
N GLN A 76 0.89 -0.79 -9.39
CA GLN A 76 2.20 -1.43 -9.29
C GLN A 76 2.82 -1.32 -7.90
N LYS A 77 2.49 -0.28 -7.15
CA LYS A 77 3.12 0.00 -5.87
C LYS A 77 2.53 -0.83 -4.74
N THR A 78 3.40 -1.31 -3.86
CA THR A 78 3.03 -1.85 -2.56
C THR A 78 3.58 -0.94 -1.47
N PHE A 79 2.73 -0.58 -0.51
CA PHE A 79 3.10 0.23 0.65
C PHE A 79 3.11 -0.69 1.87
N ASP A 80 4.25 -0.80 2.55
CA ASP A 80 4.39 -1.69 3.72
C ASP A 80 3.96 -3.15 3.41
N GLY A 81 4.31 -3.64 2.21
CA GLY A 81 3.92 -4.96 1.72
C GLY A 81 2.42 -5.14 1.43
N LYS A 82 1.61 -4.07 1.52
CA LYS A 82 0.17 -4.06 1.28
C LYS A 82 -0.17 -3.32 0.00
N LYS A 83 -1.33 -3.65 -0.58
CA LYS A 83 -1.92 -2.84 -1.66
C LYS A 83 -2.25 -1.44 -1.14
N PRO A 84 -2.19 -0.38 -1.97
CA PRO A 84 -2.39 0.99 -1.51
C PRO A 84 -3.70 1.23 -0.76
N TYR A 85 -4.82 0.65 -1.24
CA TYR A 85 -6.11 0.74 -0.55
C TYR A 85 -6.08 0.09 0.84
N SER A 86 -5.46 -1.09 0.97
CA SER A 86 -5.33 -1.79 2.26
C SER A 86 -4.42 -1.02 3.22
N PHE A 87 -3.35 -0.40 2.70
CA PHE A 87 -2.49 0.48 3.46
C PHE A 87 -3.27 1.68 4.01
N LEU A 88 -4.01 2.40 3.16
CA LEU A 88 -4.83 3.54 3.58
C LEU A 88 -5.88 3.14 4.62
N LYS A 89 -6.57 2.01 4.42
CA LYS A 89 -7.51 1.47 5.40
C LYS A 89 -6.81 1.24 6.75
N SER A 90 -5.62 0.63 6.73
CA SER A 90 -4.86 0.37 7.96
C SER A 90 -4.43 1.66 8.66
N MET A 91 -4.04 2.69 7.90
CA MET A 91 -3.69 4.01 8.41
C MET A 91 -4.90 4.69 9.07
N ALA A 92 -6.06 4.68 8.40
CA ALA A 92 -7.29 5.25 8.92
C ALA A 92 -7.77 4.52 10.19
N THR A 93 -7.76 3.18 10.19
CA THR A 93 -8.08 2.38 11.37
C THR A 93 -7.09 2.65 12.52
N TYR A 94 -5.80 2.78 12.21
CA TYR A 94 -4.80 3.12 13.22
C TYR A 94 -5.02 4.51 13.82
N ALA A 95 -5.38 5.51 13.00
CA ALA A 95 -5.67 6.86 13.44
C ALA A 95 -6.92 6.94 14.34
N MET A 96 -7.99 6.21 13.97
CA MET A 96 -9.24 6.13 14.72
C MET A 96 -9.15 5.25 15.98
N ARG A 97 -8.15 4.36 16.05
CA ARG A 97 -8.03 3.42 17.17
C ARG A 97 -7.67 4.17 18.47
N PRO A 98 -8.38 3.94 19.58
CA PRO A 98 -8.04 4.53 20.86
C PRO A 98 -6.66 4.04 21.32
N LYS A 99 -5.77 4.99 21.62
CA LYS A 99 -4.40 4.71 22.09
C LYS A 99 -4.39 4.50 23.59
N THR A 100 -4.94 3.37 24.01
CA THR A 100 -5.00 2.93 25.42
C THR A 100 -4.12 1.71 25.64
N THR A 101 -3.54 1.61 26.83
CA THR A 101 -2.82 0.42 27.31
C THR A 101 -3.79 -0.73 27.57
N TYR A 102 -3.27 -1.95 27.78
CA TYR A 102 -4.08 -3.11 28.23
C TYR A 102 -4.87 -2.83 29.52
N ALA A 103 -4.39 -1.91 30.37
CA ALA A 103 -5.04 -1.48 31.60
C ALA A 103 -6.04 -0.31 31.39
N GLY A 104 -6.40 0.02 30.15
CA GLY A 104 -7.33 1.11 29.81
C GLY A 104 -6.79 2.53 30.03
N LYS A 105 -5.54 2.68 30.49
CA LYS A 105 -4.91 3.99 30.69
C LYS A 105 -4.43 4.57 29.36
N ALA A 106 -4.60 5.88 29.16
CA ALA A 106 -4.07 6.58 28.00
C ALA A 106 -2.55 6.39 27.89
N VAL A 107 -2.07 6.07 26.68
CA VAL A 107 -0.64 5.89 26.43
C VAL A 107 0.05 7.24 26.50
N LYS A 108 0.87 7.45 27.53
CA LYS A 108 1.79 8.59 27.61
C LYS A 108 3.08 8.20 26.90
N LEU A 109 3.33 8.81 25.74
CA LEU A 109 4.61 8.62 25.04
C LEU A 109 5.70 9.35 25.83
N HIS A 110 6.66 8.60 26.36
CA HIS A 110 7.85 9.16 27.00
C HIS A 110 9.08 8.74 26.18
N ASN A 111 9.94 9.71 25.85
CA ASN A 111 11.22 9.42 25.20
C ASN A 111 12.22 8.98 26.26
N GLN A 112 12.45 7.68 26.37
CA GLN A 112 13.50 7.11 27.21
C GLN A 112 14.71 6.80 26.35
N LYS A 113 15.87 7.39 26.69
CA LYS A 113 17.15 6.96 26.11
C LYS A 113 17.59 5.70 26.85
N CYS A 114 17.43 4.54 26.24
CA CYS A 114 17.97 3.29 26.78
C CYS A 114 19.49 3.29 26.57
N ASN A 115 20.23 3.46 27.66
CA ASN A 115 21.70 3.43 27.70
C ASN A 115 22.17 2.09 28.30
N GLU A 116 21.58 0.99 27.83
CA GLU A 116 21.93 -0.36 28.29
C GLU A 116 23.14 -0.89 27.52
N SER A 117 24.02 -1.60 28.21
CA SER A 117 25.13 -2.33 27.58
C SER A 117 24.56 -3.44 26.70
N ILE A 118 24.54 -3.22 25.38
CA ILE A 118 24.08 -4.22 24.42
C ILE A 118 25.18 -5.27 24.28
N THR A 119 24.98 -6.46 24.84
CA THR A 119 25.85 -7.61 24.57
C THR A 119 25.55 -8.14 23.18
N ALA A 120 26.36 -7.73 22.19
CA ALA A 120 26.27 -8.27 20.84
C ALA A 120 26.99 -9.63 20.79
N VAL A 121 26.24 -10.71 20.57
CA VAL A 121 26.80 -12.06 20.36
C VAL A 121 26.89 -12.33 18.86
N ARG A 122 28.10 -12.59 18.37
CA ARG A 122 28.34 -12.99 16.98
C ARG A 122 28.13 -14.51 16.85
N SER A 123 27.24 -14.94 15.95
CA SER A 123 27.17 -16.36 15.58
C SER A 123 28.32 -16.69 14.63
N GLU A 124 29.27 -17.50 15.07
CA GLU A 124 30.25 -18.11 14.17
C GLU A 124 29.73 -19.44 13.66
N ILE A 125 29.77 -19.64 12.34
CA ILE A 125 29.45 -20.91 11.70
C ILE A 125 30.73 -21.74 11.79
N TYR A 126 30.78 -22.68 12.74
CA TYR A 126 31.88 -23.64 12.84
C TYR A 126 31.80 -24.62 11.66
N VAL A 127 32.79 -24.57 10.78
CA VAL A 127 33.01 -25.58 9.74
C VAL A 127 34.16 -26.47 10.23
N PRO A 128 33.91 -27.76 10.56
CA PRO A 128 34.98 -28.65 10.98
C PRO A 128 35.91 -28.92 9.79
N ASP A 129 37.22 -28.78 10.01
CA ASP A 129 38.23 -29.16 9.02
C ASP A 129 38.11 -30.67 8.75
N THR A 130 37.83 -31.02 7.51
CA THR A 130 37.84 -32.41 7.06
C THR A 130 39.28 -32.91 7.10
N ILE A 131 39.54 -33.87 7.99
CA ILE A 131 40.81 -34.61 8.05
C ILE A 131 40.93 -35.40 6.74
N HIS A 132 41.97 -35.09 5.96
CA HIS A 132 42.37 -35.81 4.75
C HIS A 132 42.95 -37.18 5.05
#